data_AF-A0A535CDD5-F1
#
_entry.id   AF-A0A535CDD5-F1
#
_cell.length_a   1.000
_cell.length_b   1.000
_cell.length_c   1.000
_cell.angle_alpha   90.00
_cell.angle_beta   90.00
_cell.angle_gamma   90.00
#
_symmetry.space_group_name_H-M   'P 1'
#
loop_
_entity.id
_entity.type
_entity.pdbx_description
1 polymer ?
#
loop_
_entity_poly.entity_id
_entity_poly.type
_entity_poly.pdbx_seq_one_letter_code
_entity_poly.pdbx_strand_id
1 'polypeptide(L)'
;MNRCRIAEEGMDTDLVTQAQIGDKEAFAAIAAVLADRYLAASHRILRDLALAEDATQQALLAIWRDLPQLRDPARFDAWSYRLLVRACYASLAVRAAGAPAFVSSN
;
A
#
# COMPACT_ATOMS: atom_id res chain seq x y z
N MET A 1 19.63 11.85 8.52
CA MET A 1 19.29 12.41 7.20
C MET A 1 18.03 11.67 6.73
N ASN A 2 16.79 12.15 6.79
CA ASN A 2 16.19 13.36 7.32
C ASN A 2 14.97 12.92 8.14
N ARG A 3 14.93 13.32 9.42
CA ARG A 3 13.70 13.30 10.21
C ARG A 3 12.80 14.39 9.63
N CYS A 4 12.03 14.07 8.59
CA CYS A 4 10.91 14.89 8.19
C CYS A 4 9.86 14.74 9.29
N ARG A 5 9.70 15.82 10.03
CA ARG A 5 8.67 16.08 11.03
C ARG A 5 7.30 15.95 10.34
N ILE A 6 6.68 14.77 10.35
CA ILE A 6 5.21 14.65 10.25
C ILE A 6 4.75 14.16 11.60
N ALA A 7 4.70 15.10 12.54
CA ALA A 7 3.86 14.98 13.72
C ALA A 7 2.51 15.62 13.33
N GLU A 8 1.43 14.85 13.46
CA GLU A 8 0.04 15.29 13.68
C GLU A 8 -0.96 15.56 12.54
N GLU A 9 -0.63 15.47 11.25
CA GLU A 9 -1.65 15.56 10.19
C GLU A 9 -1.84 14.20 9.51
N GLY A 10 -2.99 13.56 9.75
CA GLY A 10 -3.44 12.41 8.95
C GLY A 10 -3.60 12.79 7.48
N MET A 11 -3.82 11.79 6.62
CA MET A 11 -4.06 12.03 5.19
C MET A 11 -5.10 13.14 4.97
N ASP A 12 -4.77 14.11 4.11
CA ASP A 12 -5.65 15.24 3.82
C ASP A 12 -7.03 14.73 3.36
N THR A 13 -8.05 15.04 4.17
CA THR A 13 -9.42 14.56 3.98
C THR A 13 -10.04 15.15 2.72
N ASP A 14 -9.69 16.38 2.34
CA ASP A 14 -10.16 16.99 1.11
C ASP A 14 -9.55 16.28 -0.10
N LEU A 15 -8.25 15.95 -0.06
CA LEU A 15 -7.58 15.19 -1.11
C LEU A 15 -8.15 13.77 -1.26
N VAL A 16 -8.47 13.11 -0.14
CA VAL A 16 -9.15 11.80 -0.14
C VAL A 16 -10.54 11.91 -0.75
N THR A 17 -11.28 12.98 -0.45
CA THR A 17 -12.62 13.21 -1.00
C THR A 17 -12.58 13.46 -2.51
N GLN A 18 -11.58 14.19 -3.02
CA GLN A 18 -11.37 14.34 -4.47
C GLN A 18 -11.03 12.99 -5.13
N ALA A 19 -10.16 12.20 -4.51
CA ALA A 19 -9.84 10.87 -5.02
C ALA A 19 -11.06 9.92 -5.01
N GLN A 20 -12.00 10.08 -4.07
CA GLN A 20 -13.24 9.30 -4.02
C GLN A 20 -14.18 9.58 -5.20
N ILE A 21 -14.24 10.82 -5.69
CA ILE A 21 -15.07 11.18 -6.85
C ILE A 21 -14.43 10.78 -8.19
N GLY A 22 -13.25 10.15 -8.16
CA GLY A 22 -12.54 9.64 -9.33
C GLY A 22 -11.45 10.56 -9.87
N ASP A 23 -11.04 11.58 -9.10
CA ASP A 23 -9.89 12.41 -9.45
C ASP A 23 -8.60 11.59 -9.38
N LYS A 24 -8.02 11.36 -10.56
CA LYS A 24 -6.78 10.57 -10.73
C LYS A 24 -5.55 11.32 -10.26
N GLU A 25 -5.53 12.65 -10.34
CA GLU A 25 -4.40 13.46 -9.89
C GLU A 25 -4.35 13.51 -8.37
N ALA A 26 -5.51 13.70 -7.73
CA ALA A 26 -5.63 13.61 -6.27
C ALA A 26 -5.17 12.24 -5.75
N PHE A 27 -5.60 11.15 -6.42
CA PHE A 27 -5.14 9.82 -6.06
C PHE A 27 -3.66 9.61 -6.32
N ALA A 28 -3.10 10.10 -7.43
CA ALA A 28 -1.69 9.97 -7.72
C ALA A 28 -0.81 10.64 -6.65
N ALA A 29 -1.24 11.81 -6.15
CA ALA A 29 -0.57 12.49 -5.04
C ALA A 29 -0.60 11.65 -3.75
N ILE A 30 -1.76 11.09 -3.39
CA ILE A 30 -1.88 10.17 -2.24
C ILE A 30 -1.01 8.93 -2.43
N ALA A 31 -1.10 8.30 -3.60
CA ALA A 31 -0.40 7.06 -3.92
C ALA A 31 1.12 7.22 -3.87
N ALA A 32 1.66 8.37 -4.32
CA ALA A 32 3.09 8.65 -4.24
C ALA A 32 3.58 8.66 -2.78
N VAL A 33 2.87 9.35 -1.88
CA VAL A 33 3.21 9.40 -0.45
C VAL A 33 3.07 8.01 0.19
N LEU A 34 2.01 7.28 -0.16
CA LEU A 34 1.79 5.94 0.36
C LEU A 34 2.82 4.94 -0.16
N ALA A 35 3.26 5.04 -1.41
CA ALA A 35 4.19 4.09 -2.03
C ALA A 35 5.50 3.97 -1.24
N ASP A 36 6.14 5.10 -0.92
CA ASP A 36 7.39 5.09 -0.14
C ASP A 36 7.17 4.54 1.28
N ARG A 37 6.10 4.99 1.95
CA ARG A 37 5.74 4.56 3.31
C ARG A 37 5.42 3.06 3.36
N TYR A 38 4.70 2.57 2.37
CA TYR A 38 4.22 1.19 2.29
C TYR A 38 5.33 0.27 1.85
N LEU A 39 6.15 0.64 0.88
CA LEU A 39 7.33 -0.14 0.53
C LEU A 39 8.24 -0.36 1.75
N ALA A 40 8.51 0.68 2.53
CA ALA A 40 9.30 0.57 3.76
C ALA A 40 8.63 -0.33 4.82
N ALA A 41 7.31 -0.26 4.97
CA ALA A 41 6.56 -1.10 5.91
C ALA A 41 6.49 -2.56 5.45
N SER A 42 6.12 -2.81 4.20
CA SER A 42 6.09 -4.13 3.55
C SER A 42 7.45 -4.81 3.62
N HIS A 43 8.52 -4.08 3.31
CA HIS A 43 9.87 -4.62 3.35
C HIS A 43 10.30 -5.05 4.77
N ARG A 44 9.84 -4.34 5.81
CA ARG A 44 10.07 -4.76 7.21
C ARG A 44 9.33 -6.05 7.56
N ILE A 45 8.15 -6.27 6.98
CA ILE A 45 7.31 -7.45 7.24
C ILE A 45 7.84 -8.66 6.44
N LEU A 46 8.12 -8.47 5.15
CA LEU A 46 8.40 -9.53 4.19
C LEU A 46 9.90 -9.86 4.08
N ARG A 47 10.77 -8.90 4.41
CA ARG A 47 12.25 -8.99 4.28
C ARG A 47 12.73 -9.40 2.88
N ASP A 48 11.92 -9.13 1.87
CA ASP A 48 12.15 -9.42 0.47
C ASP A 48 11.64 -8.22 -0.33
N LEU A 49 12.51 -7.61 -1.12
CA LEU A 49 12.18 -6.41 -1.87
C LEU A 49 11.13 -6.66 -2.95
N ALA A 50 11.24 -7.77 -3.68
CA ALA A 50 10.31 -8.09 -4.76
C ALA A 50 8.90 -8.35 -4.22
N LEU A 51 8.80 -9.09 -3.10
CA LEU A 51 7.51 -9.31 -2.44
C LEU A 51 6.96 -8.03 -1.81
N ALA A 52 7.82 -7.14 -1.31
CA ALA A 52 7.42 -5.85 -0.77
C ALA A 52 6.88 -4.89 -1.83
N GLU A 53 7.51 -4.84 -3.00
CA GLU A 53 7.03 -4.08 -4.16
C GLU A 53 5.67 -4.59 -4.63
N ASP A 54 5.53 -5.92 -4.81
CA ASP A 54 4.27 -6.55 -5.18
C ASP A 54 3.16 -6.25 -4.16
N ALA A 55 3.41 -6.49 -2.86
CA ALA A 55 2.43 -6.21 -1.81
C ALA A 55 2.02 -4.73 -1.77
N THR A 56 2.98 -3.82 -1.99
CA THR A 56 2.70 -2.38 -2.02
C THR A 56 1.83 -2.01 -3.21
N GLN A 57 2.12 -2.53 -4.41
CA GLN A 57 1.30 -2.31 -5.60
C GLN A 57 -0.11 -2.89 -5.42
N GLN A 58 -0.24 -4.12 -4.93
CA GLN A 58 -1.53 -4.75 -4.63
C GLN A 58 -2.34 -3.91 -3.62
N ALA A 59 -1.69 -3.37 -2.59
CA ALA A 59 -2.33 -2.51 -1.61
C ALA A 59 -2.85 -1.21 -2.24
N LEU A 60 -2.02 -0.52 -3.06
CA LEU A 60 -2.42 0.71 -3.74
C LEU A 60 -3.58 0.49 -4.72
N LEU A 61 -3.58 -0.63 -5.46
CA LEU A 61 -4.67 -1.00 -6.36
C LEU A 61 -5.96 -1.31 -5.59
N ALA A 62 -5.85 -2.03 -4.47
CA ALA A 62 -6.99 -2.31 -3.59
C ALA A 62 -7.56 -1.02 -3.00
N ILE A 63 -6.69 -0.10 -2.59
CA ILE A 63 -7.08 1.23 -2.12
C ILE A 63 -7.85 1.95 -3.23
N TRP A 64 -7.31 2.07 -4.45
CA TRP A 64 -8.00 2.74 -5.56
C TRP A 64 -9.41 2.18 -5.80
N ARG A 65 -9.56 0.86 -5.82
CA ARG A 65 -10.84 0.19 -6.08
C ARG A 65 -11.85 0.36 -4.95
N ASP A 66 -11.39 0.30 -3.70
CA ASP A 66 -12.25 0.28 -2.53
C ASP A 66 -12.43 1.69 -1.92
N LEU A 67 -11.65 2.69 -2.38
CA LEU A 67 -11.69 4.08 -1.92
C LEU A 67 -13.07 4.73 -2.03
N PRO A 68 -13.83 4.59 -3.14
CA PRO A 68 -15.18 5.17 -3.24
C PRO A 68 -16.18 4.57 -2.24
N GLN A 69 -15.87 3.40 -1.67
CA GLN A 69 -16.72 2.75 -0.66
C GLN A 69 -16.37 3.20 0.78
N LEU A 70 -15.31 3.98 0.95
CA LEU A 70 -14.89 4.48 2.25
C LEU A 70 -15.86 5.57 2.72
N ARG A 71 -16.69 5.22 3.70
CA ARG A 71 -17.71 6.13 4.28
C ARG A 71 -17.12 7.33 5.03
N ASP A 72 -15.91 7.18 5.55
CA ASP A 72 -15.27 8.17 6.42
C ASP A 72 -13.82 8.41 5.97
N PRO A 73 -13.54 9.50 5.25
CA PRO A 73 -12.20 9.87 4.80
C PRO A 73 -11.18 10.02 5.93
N ALA A 74 -11.60 10.43 7.14
CA ALA A 74 -10.70 10.58 8.28
C ALA A 74 -10.13 9.23 8.76
N ARG A 75 -10.76 8.12 8.38
CA ARG A 75 -10.31 6.75 8.68
C ARG A 75 -9.42 6.16 7.60
N PHE A 76 -9.06 6.93 6.57
CA PHE A 76 -8.29 6.48 5.44
C PHE A 76 -6.96 5.83 5.85
N ASP A 77 -6.20 6.44 6.76
CA ASP A 77 -4.92 5.89 7.23
C ASP A 77 -5.08 4.48 7.85
N ALA A 78 -6.03 4.30 8.78
CA ALA A 78 -6.26 3.03 9.43
C ALA A 78 -6.86 1.96 8.50
N TRP A 79 -7.69 2.39 7.54
CA TRP A 79 -8.27 1.50 6.54
C TRP A 79 -7.24 1.04 5.50
N SER A 80 -6.46 1.96 4.94
CA SER A 80 -5.45 1.67 3.93
C SER A 80 -4.28 0.85 4.50
N TYR A 81 -3.89 1.08 5.75
CA TYR A 81 -2.89 0.24 6.41
C TYR A 81 -3.37 -1.21 6.59
N ARG A 82 -4.66 -1.44 6.85
CA ARG A 82 -5.22 -2.80 6.89
C ARG A 82 -5.16 -3.49 5.53
N LEU A 83 -5.38 -2.76 4.44
CA LEU A 83 -5.22 -3.30 3.08
C LEU A 83 -3.76 -3.68 2.80
N LEU A 84 -2.80 -2.84 3.22
CA LEU A 84 -1.37 -3.14 3.12
C LEU A 84 -1.01 -4.45 3.84
N VAL A 85 -1.42 -4.59 5.10
CA VAL A 85 -1.13 -5.79 5.89
C VAL A 85 -1.75 -7.03 5.24
N ARG A 86 -2.98 -6.93 4.72
CA ARG A 86 -3.62 -8.02 3.96
C ARG A 86 -2.83 -8.39 2.71
N ALA A 87 -2.32 -7.40 1.97
CA ALA A 87 -1.48 -7.63 0.80
C ALA A 87 -0.17 -8.33 1.17
N CYS A 88 0.49 -7.94 2.27
CA CYS A 88 1.68 -8.61 2.76
C CYS A 88 1.42 -10.10 3.07
N TYR A 89 0.32 -10.42 3.76
CA TYR A 89 -0.05 -11.81 4.01
C TYR A 89 -0.37 -12.58 2.72
N ALA A 90 -1.00 -11.93 1.73
CA ALA A 90 -1.25 -12.54 0.44
C ALA A 90 0.06 -12.88 -0.29
N SER A 91 1.04 -11.97 -0.32
CA SER A 91 2.35 -12.22 -0.93
C SER A 91 3.13 -13.32 -0.21
N LEU A 92 3.00 -13.45 1.12
CA LEU A 92 3.54 -14.61 1.86
C LEU A 92 2.87 -15.93 1.48
N ALA A 93 1.54 -15.92 1.30
CA ALA A 93 0.80 -17.10 0.86
C ALA A 93 1.21 -17.51 -0.56
N VAL A 94 1.41 -16.54 -1.45
CA VAL A 94 1.93 -16.78 -2.81
C VAL A 94 3.35 -17.35 -2.75
N ARG A 95 4.23 -16.85 -1.87
CA ARG A 95 5.57 -17.45 -1.66
C ARG A 95 5.48 -18.89 -1.14
N ALA A 96 4.55 -19.18 -0.24
CA ALA A 96 4.37 -20.54 0.28
C ALA A 96 3.79 -21.50 -0.77
N ALA A 97 2.89 -21.01 -1.63
CA ALA A 97 2.34 -21.75 -2.77
C ALA A 97 3.30 -21.80 -3.97
N GLY A 98 4.25 -20.85 -4.02
CA GLY A 98 5.19 -20.57 -5.08
C GLY A 98 6.63 -20.91 -4.69
N ALA A 99 6.84 -22.13 -4.19
CA ALA A 99 8.01 -22.88 -4.64
C ALA A 99 7.65 -23.59 -5.96
N PRO A 100 7.65 -22.92 -7.13
CA PRO A 100 7.82 -23.66 -8.36
C PRO A 100 9.25 -24.20 -8.33
N ALA A 101 9.37 -25.51 -8.37
CA ALA A 101 10.60 -26.19 -8.74
C ALA A 101 10.98 -25.74 -10.17
N PHE A 102 11.65 -24.60 -10.30
CA PHE A 102 12.46 -24.32 -11.47
C PHE A 102 13.92 -24.33 -11.07
N VAL A 103 14.43 -25.56 -11.10
CA VAL A 103 15.82 -25.92 -11.30
C VAL A 103 16.48 -25.03 -12.37
N SER A 104 17.64 -24.49 -12.03
CA SER A 104 18.77 -24.32 -12.94
C SER A 104 19.89 -25.10 -12.24
N SER A 105 20.05 -26.40 -12.52
CA SER A 105 20.71 -27.01 -13.68
C SER A 105 22.12 -26.46 -13.89
N ASN A 106 23.06 -27.23 -13.34
CA ASN A 106 24.42 -27.40 -13.81
C ASN A 106 24.44 -28.14 -15.16
#